data_AF-A0A9P5VHA3-F1
#
_entry.id   AF-A0A9P5VHA3-F1
#
_cell.length_a   1.000
_cell.length_b   1.000
_cell.length_c   1.000
_cell.angle_alpha   90.00
_cell.angle_beta   90.00
_cell.angle_gamma   90.00
#
_symmetry.space_group_name_H-M   'P 1'
#
loop_
_entity.id
_entity.type
_entity.pdbx_description
1 polymer ?
#
loop_
_entity_poly.entity_id
_entity_poly.type
_entity_poly.pdbx_seq_one_letter_code
_entity_poly.pdbx_strand_id
1 'polypeptide(L)'
;AYHYTNWLALGFAFQFFARRYHPDWHLRYTYILSAAFDSGTAFMVLTAFFAFTMTGTSMPHWWGNPKDDMCPLEYGTQIAPGSP
;
A
#
# COMPACT_ATOMS: atom_id res chain seq x y z
N ALA A 1 8.80 -13.00 12.64
CA ALA A 1 9.93 -13.18 11.71
C ALA A 1 9.59 -12.46 10.42
N TYR A 2 10.28 -11.38 10.11
CA TYR A 2 9.96 -10.53 8.96
C TYR A 2 10.46 -11.24 7.68
N HIS A 3 9.58 -11.37 6.69
CA HIS A 3 9.87 -12.03 5.41
C HIS A 3 10.76 -11.16 4.49
N TYR A 4 11.93 -10.72 4.98
CA TYR A 4 12.90 -9.94 4.21
C TYR A 4 13.40 -10.71 2.98
N THR A 5 13.46 -12.04 3.07
CA THR A 5 13.86 -12.92 1.97
C THR A 5 12.97 -12.75 0.74
N ASN A 6 11.66 -12.50 0.91
CA ASN A 6 10.76 -12.31 -0.22
C ASN A 6 11.04 -10.99 -0.95
N TRP A 7 11.26 -9.90 -0.19
CA TRP A 7 11.62 -8.59 -0.75
C TRP A 7 12.96 -8.65 -1.50
N LEU A 8 13.95 -9.32 -0.91
CA LEU A 8 15.26 -9.52 -1.54
C LEU A 8 15.15 -10.41 -2.77
N ALA A 9 14.31 -11.45 -2.75
CA ALA A 9 14.10 -12.33 -3.90
C ALA A 9 13.42 -11.59 -5.07
N LEU A 10 12.42 -10.75 -4.80
CA LEU A 10 11.76 -9.91 -5.82
C LEU A 10 12.73 -8.90 -6.42
N GLY A 11 13.49 -8.18 -5.58
CA GLY A 11 14.52 -7.26 -6.04
C GLY A 11 15.61 -7.96 -6.85
N PHE A 12 16.08 -9.12 -6.40
CA PHE A 12 17.09 -9.91 -7.11
C PHE A 12 16.56 -10.46 -8.43
N ALA A 13 15.34 -10.99 -8.47
CA ALA A 13 14.72 -11.51 -9.69
C ALA A 13 14.57 -10.41 -10.76
N PHE A 14 14.11 -9.22 -10.35
CA PHE A 14 13.98 -8.07 -11.24
C PHE A 14 15.33 -7.60 -11.80
N GLN A 15 16.33 -7.46 -10.91
CA GLN A 15 17.68 -7.05 -11.31
C GLN A 15 18.38 -8.13 -12.15
N PHE A 16 18.10 -9.41 -11.91
CA PHE A 16 18.64 -10.53 -12.68
C PHE A 16 18.00 -10.65 -14.05
N PHE A 17 16.67 -10.53 -14.15
CA PHE A 17 15.94 -10.61 -15.41
C PHE A 17 16.37 -9.51 -16.37
N ALA A 18 16.51 -8.28 -15.85
CA ALA A 18 16.89 -7.13 -16.67
C ALA A 18 18.37 -7.20 -17.13
N ARG A 19 19.26 -7.84 -16.34
CA ARG A 19 20.66 -8.04 -16.70
C ARG A 19 20.88 -9.24 -17.63
N ARG A 20 20.01 -10.26 -17.58
CA ARG A 20 20.11 -11.50 -18.38
C ARG A 20 19.53 -11.36 -19.79
N TYR A 21 18.46 -10.57 -19.97
CA TYR A 21 17.78 -10.49 -21.26
C TYR A 21 18.51 -9.56 -22.26
N HIS A 22 18.84 -8.31 -21.92
CA HIS A 22 19.64 -7.42 -22.78
C HIS A 22 20.25 -6.22 -21.99
N PRO A 23 21.60 -6.09 -21.87
CA PRO A 23 22.22 -5.02 -21.07
C PRO A 23 21.97 -3.60 -21.60
N ASP A 24 21.91 -3.40 -22.93
CA ASP A 24 21.55 -2.10 -23.52
C ASP A 24 20.07 -1.74 -23.33
N TRP A 25 19.22 -2.76 -23.22
CA TRP A 25 17.78 -2.60 -22.93
C TRP A 25 17.59 -2.21 -21.46
N HIS A 26 18.36 -2.80 -20.54
CA HIS A 26 18.27 -2.44 -19.11
C HIS A 26 18.42 -0.93 -18.86
N LEU A 27 19.37 -0.29 -19.55
CA LEU A 27 19.59 1.16 -19.45
C LEU A 27 18.39 2.00 -19.91
N ARG A 28 17.63 1.55 -20.92
CA ARG A 28 16.44 2.26 -21.43
C ARG A 28 15.16 1.94 -20.64
N TYR A 29 14.99 0.70 -20.22
CA TYR A 29 13.72 0.24 -19.67
C TYR A 29 13.61 0.38 -18.14
N THR A 30 14.72 0.58 -17.43
CA THR A 30 14.68 0.82 -15.97
C THR A 30 13.86 2.07 -15.62
N TYR A 31 13.96 3.14 -16.43
CA TYR A 31 13.14 4.34 -16.24
C TYR A 31 11.65 4.07 -16.45
N ILE A 32 11.29 3.39 -17.54
CA ILE A 32 9.90 3.03 -17.87
C ILE A 32 9.32 2.11 -16.79
N LEU A 33 10.12 1.19 -16.27
CA LEU A 33 9.71 0.22 -15.26
C LEU A 33 9.54 0.84 -13.87
N SER A 34 10.38 1.81 -13.53
CA SER A 34 10.15 2.67 -12.35
C SER A 34 8.86 3.47 -12.49
N ALA A 35 8.60 4.06 -13.66
CA ALA A 35 7.37 4.79 -13.94
C ALA A 35 6.13 3.88 -13.92
N ALA A 36 6.25 2.65 -14.43
CA ALA A 36 5.22 1.64 -14.39
C ALA A 36 4.94 1.14 -12.96
N PHE A 37 5.96 1.08 -12.10
CA PHE A 37 5.78 0.70 -10.70
C PHE A 37 5.08 1.78 -9.89
N ASP A 38 5.41 3.06 -10.11
CA ASP A 38 4.75 4.18 -9.44
C ASP A 38 3.26 4.26 -9.82
N SER A 39 2.98 4.25 -11.13
CA SER A 39 1.59 4.20 -11.63
C SER A 39 0.86 2.90 -11.28
N GLY A 40 1.57 1.76 -11.28
CA GLY A 40 1.05 0.46 -10.88
C GLY A 40 0.68 0.40 -9.39
N THR A 41 1.44 1.07 -8.53
CA THR A 41 1.14 1.17 -7.09
C THR A 41 -0.15 1.96 -6.88
N ALA A 42 -0.32 3.10 -7.56
CA ALA A 42 -1.56 3.86 -7.52
C ALA A 42 -2.75 3.03 -8.03
N PHE A 43 -2.56 2.28 -9.11
CA PHE A 43 -3.57 1.38 -9.65
C PHE A 43 -3.96 0.24 -8.69
N MET A 44 -2.98 -0.34 -7.96
CA MET A 44 -3.25 -1.39 -6.98
C MET A 44 -4.07 -0.88 -5.80
N VAL A 45 -3.79 0.33 -5.32
CA VAL A 45 -4.60 0.98 -4.26
C VAL A 45 -6.03 1.18 -4.73
N LEU A 46 -6.24 1.70 -5.94
CA LEU A 46 -7.56 1.89 -6.52
C LEU A 46 -8.33 0.56 -6.65
N THR A 47 -7.64 -0.46 -7.16
CA THR A 47 -8.22 -1.80 -7.33
C THR A 47 -8.61 -2.40 -5.98
N ALA A 48 -7.78 -2.26 -4.96
CA ALA A 48 -8.09 -2.71 -3.61
C ALA A 48 -9.32 -1.99 -3.05
N PHE A 49 -9.42 -0.67 -3.24
CA PHE A 49 -10.57 0.12 -2.82
C PHE A 49 -11.89 -0.38 -3.45
N PHE A 50 -11.89 -0.64 -4.76
CA PHE A 50 -13.05 -1.21 -5.44
C PHE A 50 -13.38 -2.63 -4.93
N ALA A 51 -12.37 -3.47 -4.72
CA ALA A 51 -12.57 -4.83 -4.22
C ALA A 51 -13.24 -4.84 -2.83
N PHE A 52 -12.82 -3.97 -1.92
CA PHE A 52 -13.44 -3.84 -0.59
C PHE A 52 -14.85 -3.25 -0.67
N THR A 53 -15.05 -2.23 -1.51
CA THR A 53 -16.37 -1.59 -1.69
C THR A 53 -17.40 -2.57 -2.25
N MET A 54 -17.03 -3.40 -3.23
CA MET A 54 -17.94 -4.38 -3.84
C MET A 54 -18.25 -5.56 -2.91
N THR A 55 -17.31 -5.92 -2.02
CA THR A 55 -17.49 -7.03 -1.08
C THR A 55 -18.31 -6.63 0.15
N GLY A 56 -18.70 -5.35 0.30
CA GLY A 56 -19.55 -4.86 1.39
C GLY A 56 -18.98 -5.10 2.80
N THR A 57 -17.67 -5.36 2.89
CA THR A 57 -16.99 -5.75 4.13
C THR A 57 -16.39 -4.51 4.79
N SER A 58 -16.53 -4.42 6.11
CA SER A 58 -15.89 -3.36 6.91
C SER A 58 -14.38 -3.42 6.70
N MET A 59 -13.76 -2.27 6.40
CA MET A 59 -12.33 -2.14 6.16
C MET A 59 -11.56 -2.77 7.33
N PRO A 60 -10.66 -3.75 7.10
CA PRO A 60 -9.95 -4.42 8.20
C PRO A 60 -9.15 -3.41 9.02
N HIS A 61 -8.84 -3.76 10.27
CA HIS A 61 -8.00 -2.95 11.14
C HIS A 61 -6.52 -3.18 10.81
N TRP A 62 -5.81 -2.12 10.46
CA TRP A 62 -4.38 -2.13 10.15
C TRP A 62 -3.76 -0.78 10.50
N TRP A 63 -2.45 -0.64 10.30
CA TRP A 63 -1.72 0.59 10.61
C TRP A 63 -2.23 1.84 9.88
N GLY A 64 -2.93 1.68 8.74
CA GLY A 64 -3.59 2.77 8.00
C GLY A 64 -5.09 2.92 8.25
N ASN A 65 -5.70 2.07 9.09
CA ASN A 65 -7.10 2.16 9.52
C ASN A 65 -7.21 1.66 10.98
N PRO A 66 -6.73 2.46 11.96
CA PRO A 66 -6.87 2.12 13.37
C PRO A 66 -8.34 2.13 13.79
N LYS A 67 -8.69 1.28 14.77
CA LYS A 67 -10.05 1.18 15.31
C LYS A 67 -10.36 2.34 16.26
N ASP A 68 -9.31 2.93 16.83
CA ASP A 68 -9.40 4.05 17.76
C ASP A 68 -9.23 5.36 16.98
N ASP A 69 -10.12 6.31 17.23
CA ASP A 69 -10.08 7.63 16.63
C ASP A 69 -8.72 8.29 16.96
N MET A 70 -8.04 8.76 15.92
CA MET A 70 -6.75 9.46 16.03
C MET A 70 -6.85 10.77 16.83
N CYS A 71 -8.07 11.15 17.23
CA CYS A 71 -8.37 12.27 18.11
C CYS A 71 -8.84 11.76 19.49
N PRO A 72 -7.99 11.82 20.53
CA PRO A 72 -8.40 11.55 21.91
C PRO A 72 -9.43 12.53 22.49
N LEU A 73 -9.87 13.53 21.72
CA LEU A 73 -10.68 14.65 22.20
C LEU A 73 -12.19 14.52 21.90
N GLU A 74 -12.62 13.58 21.06
CA GLU A 74 -14.05 13.44 20.69
C GLU A 74 -14.88 12.75 21.79
N TYR A 75 -14.26 11.93 22.65
CA TYR A 75 -14.94 11.36 23.82
C TYR A 75 -15.31 12.41 24.89
N GLY A 76 -14.66 13.58 24.89
CA GLY A 76 -14.82 14.61 25.93
C GLY A 76 -16.05 15.53 25.75
N THR A 77 -16.57 15.69 24.54
CA THR A 77 -17.74 16.55 24.26
C THR A 77 -19.09 15.81 24.31
N GLN A 78 -19.09 14.48 24.45
CA GLN A 78 -20.31 13.68 24.65
C GLN A 78 -20.71 13.53 26.14
N ILE A 79 -19.91 14.03 27.09
CA ILE A 79 -20.14 13.90 28.54
C ILE A 79 -20.16 15.23 29.31
N ALA A 80 -20.48 16.35 28.67
CA ALA A 80 -20.82 17.56 29.43
C ALA A 80 -22.18 17.35 30.12
N PRO A 81 -22.23 17.27 31.48
CA PRO A 81 -23.48 17.07 32.18
C PRO A 81 -24.16 18.44 32.32
N GLY A 82 -25.25 18.64 31.59
CA GLY A 82 -26.15 19.77 31.82
C GLY A 82 -26.52 20.57 30.59
N SER A 83 -27.53 20.11 29.87
CA SER A 83 -28.58 20.98 29.33
C SER A 83 -29.84 20.12 29.10
N PRO A 84 -31.03 20.66 29.39
CA PRO A 84 -32.29 19.91 29.55
C PRO A 84 -32.72 19.09 28.33
#